data_AF-A0A653YFW6-F1
#
_entry.id   AF-A0A653YFW6-F1
#
_cell.length_a   1.000
_cell.length_b   1.000
_cell.length_c   1.000
_cell.angle_alpha   90.00
_cell.angle_beta   90.00
_cell.angle_gamma   90.00
#
_symmetry.space_group_name_H-M   'P 1'
#
loop_
_entity.id
_entity.type
_entity.pdbx_description
1 polymer ?
#
loop_
_entity_poly.entity_id
_entity_poly.type
_entity_poly.pdbx_seq_one_letter_code
_entity_poly.pdbx_strand_id
1 'polypeptide(L)'
;MTITPQPVVLTSSSIGGRDEEVVEANAAIIDAMRKATLRLEDMSPVAVRSCLVDFYLSQALEGGFAQYAVMAGGRISTDPLVREGMAGMGATAHLDLFNRAAEAYRVLTAGTEASYLAGGAGDSGAVAGALLRVGELDGEFEELLERENITALNARWLRGQPDLLVLDDEEVGPYIQRLAAMVPDLAERKAAGASALRIAGAP
;
A
#
# COMPACT_ATOMS: atom_id res chain seq x y z
N MET A 1 -26.80 3.10 -6.41
CA MET A 1 -26.71 2.27 -5.18
C MET A 1 -25.28 2.37 -4.70
N THR A 2 -25.06 2.85 -3.47
CA THR A 2 -23.75 2.86 -2.83
C THR A 2 -23.44 1.46 -2.34
N ILE A 3 -22.37 0.85 -2.85
CA ILE A 3 -21.87 -0.42 -2.34
C ILE A 3 -21.44 -0.16 -0.89
N THR A 4 -21.96 -0.96 0.04
CA THR A 4 -21.51 -0.93 1.44
C THR A 4 -20.05 -1.41 1.45
N PRO A 5 -19.13 -0.75 2.20
CA PRO A 5 -17.76 -1.21 2.29
C PRO A 5 -17.75 -2.68 2.69
N GLN A 6 -16.99 -3.49 1.95
CA GLN A 6 -16.90 -4.92 2.22
C GLN A 6 -16.14 -5.17 3.53
N PRO A 7 -16.44 -6.26 4.25
CA PRO A 7 -15.66 -6.66 5.41
C PRO A 7 -14.23 -7.02 4.99
N VAL A 8 -13.31 -7.10 5.96
CA VAL A 8 -12.04 -7.79 5.74
C VAL A 8 -12.33 -9.27 5.50
N VAL A 9 -11.65 -9.85 4.50
CA VAL A 9 -11.76 -11.27 4.16
C VAL A 9 -10.41 -11.92 4.39
N LEU A 10 -10.39 -13.03 5.14
CA LEU A 10 -9.24 -13.90 5.30
C LEU A 10 -9.63 -15.34 4.98
N THR A 11 -8.63 -16.18 4.72
CA THR A 11 -8.85 -17.62 4.54
C THR A 11 -8.79 -18.36 5.87
N SER A 12 -9.53 -19.46 5.98
CA SER A 12 -9.48 -20.37 7.12
C SER A 12 -8.06 -20.93 7.34
N SER A 13 -7.29 -21.11 6.27
CA SER A 13 -5.89 -21.52 6.29
C SER A 13 -4.94 -20.45 6.85
N SER A 14 -5.17 -19.16 6.54
CA SER A 14 -4.28 -18.08 6.98
C SER A 14 -4.57 -17.61 8.41
N ILE A 15 -5.83 -17.63 8.87
CA ILE A 15 -6.18 -17.04 10.18
C ILE A 15 -5.44 -17.67 11.36
N GLY A 16 -5.17 -18.99 11.30
CA GLY A 16 -4.39 -19.73 12.29
C GLY A 16 -2.89 -19.85 11.97
N GLY A 17 -2.46 -19.28 10.85
CA GLY A 17 -1.07 -19.30 10.38
C GLY A 17 -0.19 -18.22 11.01
N ARG A 18 1.01 -18.06 10.46
CA ARG A 18 1.95 -17.01 10.87
C ARG A 18 1.45 -15.62 10.48
N ASP A 19 2.03 -14.58 11.07
CA ASP A 19 1.61 -13.21 10.78
C ASP A 19 1.85 -12.82 9.31
N GLU A 20 2.97 -13.28 8.72
CA GLU A 20 3.25 -13.11 7.30
C GLU A 20 2.18 -13.74 6.41
N GLU A 21 1.71 -14.95 6.77
CA GLU A 21 0.72 -15.70 6.00
C GLU A 21 -0.65 -15.01 6.00
N VAL A 22 -1.01 -14.32 7.09
CA VAL A 22 -2.23 -13.49 7.15
C VAL A 22 -2.13 -12.26 6.26
N VAL A 23 -1.00 -11.56 6.33
CA VAL A 23 -0.80 -10.35 5.53
C VAL A 23 -0.72 -10.70 4.04
N GLU A 24 -0.02 -11.78 3.69
CA GLU A 24 0.07 -12.31 2.33
C GLU A 24 -1.31 -12.74 1.79
N ALA A 25 -2.11 -13.45 2.60
CA ALA A 25 -3.47 -13.84 2.21
C ALA A 25 -4.37 -12.61 1.93
N ASN A 26 -4.31 -11.58 2.78
CA ASN A 26 -5.01 -10.32 2.53
C ASN A 26 -4.56 -9.66 1.22
N ALA A 27 -3.25 -9.58 0.97
CA ALA A 27 -2.71 -9.01 -0.26
C ALA A 27 -3.15 -9.79 -1.50
N ALA A 28 -3.14 -11.13 -1.44
CA ALA A 28 -3.60 -12.00 -2.51
C ALA A 28 -5.09 -11.81 -2.83
N ILE A 29 -5.94 -11.65 -1.80
CA ILE A 29 -7.37 -11.38 -1.96
C ILE A 29 -7.60 -10.01 -2.61
N ILE A 30 -6.90 -8.96 -2.14
CA ILE A 30 -6.98 -7.62 -2.74
C ILE A 30 -6.56 -7.64 -4.21
N ASP A 31 -5.46 -8.33 -4.53
CA ASP A 31 -5.01 -8.48 -5.92
C ASP A 31 -6.05 -9.25 -6.78
N ALA A 32 -6.65 -10.31 -6.24
CA ALA A 32 -7.72 -11.04 -6.91
C ALA A 32 -8.96 -10.17 -7.16
N MET A 33 -9.35 -9.32 -6.19
CA MET A 33 -10.44 -8.35 -6.37
C MET A 33 -10.11 -7.31 -7.46
N ARG A 34 -8.87 -6.80 -7.50
CA ARG A 34 -8.42 -5.88 -8.55
C ARG A 34 -8.41 -6.54 -9.93
N LYS A 35 -7.95 -7.80 -10.04
CA LYS A 35 -8.04 -8.60 -11.27
C LYS A 35 -9.49 -8.80 -11.72
N ALA A 36 -10.43 -8.90 -10.77
CA ALA A 36 -11.86 -8.92 -11.04
C ALA A 36 -12.47 -7.53 -11.36
N THR A 37 -11.64 -6.48 -11.51
CA THR A 37 -12.02 -5.10 -11.85
C THR A 37 -12.79 -4.36 -10.74
N LEU A 38 -12.71 -4.85 -9.50
CA LEU A 38 -13.14 -4.06 -8.34
C LEU A 38 -12.14 -2.92 -8.12
N ARG A 39 -12.66 -1.74 -7.77
CA ARG A 39 -11.87 -0.58 -7.36
C ARG A 39 -11.65 -0.63 -5.84
N LEU A 40 -10.72 0.18 -5.35
CA LEU A 40 -10.44 0.27 -3.91
C LEU A 40 -11.68 0.68 -3.08
N GLU A 41 -12.56 1.50 -3.67
CA GLU A 41 -13.85 1.92 -3.08
C GLU A 41 -14.86 0.78 -2.93
N ASP A 42 -14.69 -0.32 -3.68
CA ASP A 42 -15.54 -1.52 -3.61
C ASP A 42 -15.01 -2.53 -2.56
N MET A 43 -13.86 -2.26 -1.94
CA MET A 43 -13.15 -3.17 -1.03
C MET A 43 -13.21 -2.69 0.42
N SER A 44 -12.76 -3.53 1.36
CA SER A 44 -12.56 -3.10 2.75
C SER A 44 -11.44 -2.05 2.83
N PRO A 45 -11.70 -0.86 3.41
CA PRO A 45 -10.66 0.14 3.63
C PRO A 45 -9.52 -0.37 4.53
N VAL A 46 -9.82 -1.27 5.48
CA VAL A 46 -8.80 -1.89 6.34
C VAL A 46 -7.90 -2.82 5.52
N ALA A 47 -8.49 -3.70 4.71
CA ALA A 47 -7.73 -4.64 3.86
C ALA A 47 -6.81 -3.90 2.87
N VAL A 48 -7.32 -2.83 2.24
CA VAL A 48 -6.54 -1.98 1.33
C VAL A 48 -5.37 -1.33 2.05
N ARG A 49 -5.61 -0.67 3.19
CA ARG A 49 -4.55 -0.01 3.97
C ARG A 49 -3.52 -1.01 4.50
N SER A 50 -3.95 -2.19 4.94
CA SER A 50 -3.07 -3.29 5.33
C SER A 50 -2.12 -3.68 4.18
N CYS A 51 -2.66 -3.87 2.98
CA CYS A 51 -1.88 -4.20 1.78
C CYS A 51 -0.91 -3.08 1.39
N LEU A 52 -1.29 -1.80 1.57
CA LEU A 52 -0.42 -0.67 1.28
C LEU A 52 0.72 -0.52 2.29
N VAL A 53 0.48 -0.83 3.57
CA VAL A 53 1.54 -0.86 4.58
C VAL A 53 2.52 -2.01 4.31
N ASP A 54 2.03 -3.18 3.92
CA ASP A 54 2.87 -4.32 3.52
C ASP A 54 3.69 -4.02 2.26
N PHE A 55 3.08 -3.36 1.27
CA PHE A 55 3.79 -2.83 0.11
C PHE A 55 4.89 -1.84 0.52
N TYR A 56 4.59 -0.88 1.38
CA TYR A 56 5.60 0.06 1.89
C TYR A 56 6.76 -0.68 2.56
N LEU A 57 6.46 -1.61 3.47
CA LEU A 57 7.47 -2.42 4.18
C LEU A 57 8.37 -3.15 3.19
N SER A 58 7.78 -3.84 2.21
CA SER A 58 8.52 -4.60 1.20
C SER A 58 9.46 -3.69 0.40
N GLN A 59 8.97 -2.53 -0.05
CA GLN A 59 9.80 -1.60 -0.82
C GLN A 59 10.89 -0.92 0.01
N ALA A 60 10.60 -0.59 1.27
CA ALA A 60 11.59 -0.04 2.19
C ALA A 60 12.70 -1.06 2.51
N LEU A 61 12.37 -2.34 2.65
CA LEU A 61 13.36 -3.41 2.81
C LEU A 61 14.22 -3.63 1.56
N GLU A 62 13.64 -3.48 0.36
CA GLU A 62 14.36 -3.70 -0.91
C GLU A 62 15.33 -2.56 -1.27
N GLY A 63 14.97 -1.32 -0.96
CA GLY A 63 15.78 -0.16 -1.38
C GLY A 63 15.45 1.14 -0.65
N GLY A 64 15.01 1.04 0.60
CA GLY A 64 14.72 2.19 1.44
C GLY A 64 13.51 3.00 0.99
N PHE A 65 13.37 4.18 1.58
CA PHE A 65 12.25 5.07 1.28
C PHE A 65 12.24 5.56 -0.17
N ALA A 66 13.41 5.63 -0.81
CA ALA A 66 13.52 6.01 -2.22
C ALA A 66 12.88 4.98 -3.16
N GLN A 67 13.11 3.68 -2.93
CA GLN A 67 12.48 2.59 -3.68
C GLN A 67 10.96 2.65 -3.52
N TYR A 68 10.46 2.80 -2.29
CA TYR A 68 9.03 3.02 -2.04
C TYR A 68 8.50 4.22 -2.83
N ALA A 69 9.20 5.35 -2.79
CA ALA A 69 8.72 6.57 -3.39
C ALA A 69 8.58 6.48 -4.92
N VAL A 70 9.48 5.76 -5.57
CA VAL A 70 9.42 5.46 -7.01
C VAL A 70 8.28 4.48 -7.30
N MET A 71 8.23 3.36 -6.58
CA MET A 71 7.31 2.26 -6.86
C MET A 71 5.85 2.59 -6.52
N ALA A 72 5.61 3.49 -5.57
CA ALA A 72 4.27 3.96 -5.25
C ALA A 72 3.59 4.70 -6.43
N GLY A 73 4.36 5.28 -7.36
CA GLY A 73 3.87 5.92 -8.61
C GLY A 73 2.88 7.09 -8.43
N GLY A 74 2.49 7.43 -7.20
CA GLY A 74 1.35 8.30 -6.87
C GLY A 74 1.25 8.59 -5.36
N ARG A 75 2.36 8.98 -4.73
CA ARG A 75 2.45 9.18 -3.27
C ARG A 75 1.41 10.12 -2.67
N ILE A 76 0.94 11.13 -3.41
CA ILE A 76 -0.09 12.07 -2.93
C ILE A 76 -1.37 11.32 -2.53
N SER A 77 -1.76 10.29 -3.28
CA SER A 77 -2.91 9.44 -2.96
C SER A 77 -2.55 8.26 -2.06
N THR A 78 -1.32 7.74 -2.14
CA THR A 78 -0.92 6.51 -1.42
C THR A 78 -0.46 6.77 0.01
N ASP A 79 0.34 7.81 0.25
CA ASP A 79 0.90 8.11 1.58
C ASP A 79 -0.18 8.30 2.66
N PRO A 80 -1.33 8.98 2.41
CA PRO A 80 -2.39 9.08 3.42
C PRO A 80 -2.93 7.71 3.84
N LEU A 81 -3.10 6.79 2.89
CA LEU A 81 -3.62 5.45 3.18
C LEU A 81 -2.60 4.60 3.96
N VAL A 82 -1.31 4.74 3.66
CA VAL A 82 -0.23 4.10 4.44
C VAL A 82 -0.24 4.62 5.89
N ARG A 83 -0.34 5.94 6.08
CA ARG A 83 -0.41 6.56 7.42
C ARG A 83 -1.63 6.10 8.20
N GLU A 84 -2.80 6.10 7.57
CA GLU A 84 -4.04 5.60 8.17
C GLU A 84 -3.93 4.12 8.54
N GLY A 85 -3.26 3.31 7.70
CA GLY A 85 -2.98 1.90 7.98
C GLY A 85 -2.10 1.73 9.20
N MET A 86 -0.93 2.38 9.24
CA MET A 86 0.00 2.33 10.38
C MET A 86 -0.68 2.81 11.67
N ALA A 87 -1.43 3.92 11.61
CA ALA A 87 -2.20 4.40 12.75
C ALA A 87 -3.26 3.38 13.21
N GLY A 88 -4.00 2.79 12.28
CA GLY A 88 -5.05 1.82 12.54
C GLY A 88 -4.55 0.53 13.21
N MET A 89 -3.39 0.03 12.79
CA MET A 89 -2.75 -1.16 13.39
C MET A 89 -1.92 -0.87 14.65
N GLY A 90 -1.72 0.42 14.97
CA GLY A 90 -0.93 0.85 16.13
C GLY A 90 0.58 0.83 15.91
N ALA A 91 1.05 0.89 14.67
CA ALA A 91 2.48 0.98 14.30
C ALA A 91 2.98 2.42 14.44
N THR A 92 3.01 2.91 15.69
CA THR A 92 3.24 4.33 15.98
C THR A 92 4.66 4.79 15.68
N ALA A 93 5.66 3.93 15.89
CA ALA A 93 7.06 4.29 15.64
C ALA A 93 7.36 4.26 14.13
N HIS A 94 6.82 3.28 13.41
CA HIS A 94 6.92 3.24 11.94
C HIS A 94 6.19 4.42 11.30
N LEU A 95 5.05 4.84 11.86
CA LEU A 95 4.36 6.04 11.41
C LEU A 95 5.21 7.31 11.57
N ASP A 96 5.85 7.51 12.72
CA ASP A 96 6.75 8.65 12.92
C ASP A 96 7.90 8.64 11.92
N LEU A 97 8.54 7.48 11.75
CA LEU A 97 9.64 7.31 10.81
C LEU A 97 9.21 7.60 9.37
N PHE A 98 8.06 7.06 8.95
CA PHE A 98 7.47 7.34 7.64
C PHE A 98 7.22 8.83 7.43
N ASN A 99 6.73 9.54 8.46
CA ASN A 99 6.50 10.99 8.38
C ASN A 99 7.81 11.74 8.14
N ARG A 100 8.87 11.40 8.87
CA ARG A 100 10.20 12.01 8.74
C ARG A 100 10.84 11.73 7.39
N ALA A 101 10.75 10.49 6.91
CA ALA A 101 11.28 10.08 5.61
C ALA A 101 10.53 10.74 4.45
N ALA A 102 9.20 10.82 4.54
CA ALA A 102 8.38 11.50 3.55
C ALA A 102 8.74 12.99 3.41
N GLU A 103 9.00 13.67 4.53
CA GLU A 103 9.40 15.07 4.55
C GLU A 103 10.81 15.28 4.00
N ALA A 104 11.78 14.47 4.41
CA ALA A 104 13.15 14.51 3.88
C ALA A 104 13.15 14.31 2.36
N TYR A 105 12.39 13.32 1.86
CA TYR A 105 12.26 13.07 0.44
C TYR A 105 11.56 14.21 -0.31
N ARG A 106 10.56 14.87 0.30
CA ARG A 106 9.88 16.03 -0.30
C ARG A 106 10.87 17.18 -0.54
N VAL A 107 11.71 17.48 0.46
CA VAL A 107 12.77 18.49 0.34
C VAL A 107 13.75 18.12 -0.76
N LEU A 108 14.19 16.85 -0.82
CA LEU A 108 15.06 16.34 -1.87
C LEU A 108 14.46 16.60 -3.26
N THR A 109 13.22 16.16 -3.50
CA THR A 109 12.56 16.32 -4.81
C THR A 109 12.35 17.77 -5.20
N ALA A 110 11.91 18.63 -4.26
CA ALA A 110 11.68 20.04 -4.54
C ALA A 110 12.98 20.79 -4.87
N GLY A 111 14.07 20.46 -4.16
CA GLY A 111 15.39 21.04 -4.43
C GLY A 111 15.96 20.58 -5.78
N THR A 112 15.78 19.31 -6.14
CA THR A 112 16.19 18.79 -7.45
C THR A 112 15.41 19.43 -8.59
N GLU A 113 14.08 19.56 -8.45
CA GLU A 113 13.22 20.22 -9.45
C GLU A 113 13.61 21.70 -9.63
N ALA A 114 13.80 22.43 -8.54
CA ALA A 114 14.23 23.83 -8.58
C ALA A 114 15.62 23.98 -9.25
N SER A 115 16.56 23.08 -8.96
CA SER A 115 17.88 23.07 -9.60
C SER A 115 17.79 22.81 -11.09
N TYR A 116 16.97 21.86 -11.52
CA TYR A 116 16.74 21.56 -12.93
C TYR A 116 16.16 22.78 -13.67
N LEU A 117 15.13 23.42 -13.11
CA LEU A 117 14.51 24.62 -13.68
C LEU A 117 15.46 25.84 -13.71
N ALA A 118 16.39 25.93 -12.76
CA ALA A 118 17.39 26.98 -12.69
C ALA A 118 18.68 26.69 -13.50
N GLY A 119 18.72 25.60 -14.28
CA GLY A 119 19.90 25.25 -15.09
C GLY A 119 21.11 24.78 -14.26
N GLY A 120 20.89 24.18 -13.09
CA GLY A 120 21.92 23.66 -12.19
C GLY A 120 22.34 24.60 -11.05
N ALA A 121 21.71 25.76 -10.91
CA ALA A 121 22.00 26.76 -9.88
C ALA A 121 21.16 26.61 -8.58
N GLY A 122 20.51 25.46 -8.37
CA GLY A 122 19.65 25.23 -7.19
C GLY A 122 20.43 25.14 -5.87
N ASP A 123 19.69 25.13 -4.75
CA ASP A 123 20.23 25.00 -3.40
C ASP A 123 20.81 23.60 -3.15
N SER A 124 22.05 23.42 -3.62
CA SER A 124 22.80 22.16 -3.51
C SER A 124 23.07 21.75 -2.05
N GLY A 125 23.03 22.69 -1.10
CA GLY A 125 23.26 22.40 0.33
C GLY A 125 22.05 21.70 0.95
N ALA A 126 20.85 22.21 0.71
CA ALA A 126 19.62 21.59 1.18
C ALA A 126 19.38 20.20 0.57
N VAL A 127 19.68 20.04 -0.73
CA VAL A 127 19.59 18.75 -1.43
C VAL A 127 20.56 17.72 -0.83
N ALA A 128 21.82 18.10 -0.60
CA ALA A 128 22.81 17.20 0.00
C ALA A 128 22.42 16.80 1.44
N GLY A 129 21.92 17.75 2.24
CA GLY A 129 21.43 17.48 3.59
C GLY A 129 20.21 16.53 3.59
N ALA A 130 19.27 16.73 2.68
CA ALA A 130 18.10 15.85 2.54
C ALA A 130 18.48 14.43 2.11
N LEU A 131 19.44 14.29 1.19
CA LEU A 131 19.95 12.99 0.76
C LEU A 131 20.61 12.22 1.92
N LEU A 132 21.48 12.89 2.68
CA LEU A 132 22.09 12.31 3.88
C LEU A 132 21.01 11.87 4.88
N ARG A 133 20.02 12.74 5.10
CA ARG A 133 18.93 12.47 6.03
C ARG A 133 18.06 11.27 5.63
N VAL A 134 17.78 11.08 4.34
CA VAL A 134 17.07 9.88 3.86
C VAL A 134 17.87 8.62 4.19
N GLY A 135 19.18 8.62 3.93
CA GLY A 135 20.04 7.47 4.25
C GLY A 135 20.12 7.15 5.74
N GLU A 136 20.17 8.16 6.61
CA GLU A 136 20.09 7.97 8.06
C GLU A 136 18.76 7.34 8.49
N LEU A 137 17.64 7.78 7.90
CA LEU A 137 16.31 7.28 8.20
C LEU A 137 16.09 5.85 7.71
N ASP A 138 16.71 5.46 6.59
CA ASP A 138 16.73 4.07 6.13
C ASP A 138 17.51 3.18 7.13
N GLY A 139 18.58 3.68 7.74
CA GLY A 139 19.27 2.98 8.83
C GLY A 139 18.41 2.87 10.11
N GLU A 140 17.72 3.95 10.50
CA GLU A 140 16.77 3.92 11.63
C GLU A 140 15.63 2.92 11.39
N PHE A 141 15.22 2.70 10.14
CA PHE A 141 14.19 1.72 9.76
C PHE A 141 14.61 0.29 10.10
N GLU A 142 15.83 -0.11 9.76
CA GLU A 142 16.35 -1.44 10.05
C GLU A 142 16.38 -1.73 11.57
N GLU A 143 16.85 -0.77 12.37
CA GLU A 143 16.85 -0.88 13.83
C GLU A 143 15.45 -0.91 14.43
N LEU A 144 14.49 -0.25 13.78
CA LEU A 144 13.12 -0.19 14.25
C LEU A 144 12.40 -1.54 14.09
N LEU A 145 12.72 -2.31 13.04
CA LEU A 145 12.14 -3.64 12.82
C LEU A 145 12.40 -4.60 13.99
N GLU A 146 13.49 -4.43 14.73
CA GLU A 146 13.82 -5.22 15.92
C GLU A 146 12.91 -4.89 17.12
N ARG A 147 12.27 -3.71 17.12
CA ARG A 147 11.52 -3.18 18.27
C ARG A 147 10.02 -3.08 18.03
N GLU A 148 9.60 -2.78 16.80
CA GLU A 148 8.20 -2.72 16.38
C GLU A 148 7.99 -3.61 15.15
N ASN A 149 7.50 -4.82 15.38
CA ASN A 149 7.18 -5.77 14.31
C ASN A 149 5.87 -5.37 13.63
N ILE A 150 5.99 -4.55 12.57
CA ILE A 150 4.84 -4.03 11.82
C ILE A 150 4.01 -5.14 11.15
N THR A 151 4.63 -6.25 10.73
CA THR A 151 3.91 -7.40 10.15
C THR A 151 2.97 -8.03 11.19
N ALA A 152 3.46 -8.24 12.41
CA ALA A 152 2.64 -8.76 13.51
C ALA A 152 1.50 -7.80 13.90
N LEU A 153 1.77 -6.49 13.92
CA LEU A 153 0.75 -5.47 14.14
C LEU A 153 -0.33 -5.51 13.05
N ASN A 154 0.08 -5.62 11.78
CA ASN A 154 -0.80 -5.68 10.63
C ASN A 154 -1.69 -6.94 10.66
N ALA A 155 -1.09 -8.12 10.90
CA ALA A 155 -1.82 -9.37 11.02
C ALA A 155 -2.85 -9.33 12.16
N ARG A 156 -2.46 -8.81 13.33
CA ARG A 156 -3.37 -8.65 14.47
C ARG A 156 -4.52 -7.69 14.13
N TRP A 157 -4.24 -6.61 13.41
CA TRP A 157 -5.25 -5.65 12.98
C TRP A 157 -6.28 -6.27 12.03
N LEU A 158 -5.83 -7.08 11.06
CA LEU A 158 -6.71 -7.84 10.16
C LEU A 158 -7.57 -8.85 10.93
N ARG A 159 -6.96 -9.67 11.80
CA ARG A 159 -7.69 -10.67 12.61
C ARG A 159 -8.68 -10.04 13.59
N GLY A 160 -8.43 -8.80 14.02
CA GLY A 160 -9.21 -8.10 15.03
C GLY A 160 -10.44 -7.35 14.50
N GLN A 161 -10.74 -7.42 13.20
CA GLN A 161 -11.89 -6.70 12.66
C GLN A 161 -13.22 -7.29 13.16
N PRO A 162 -14.18 -6.45 13.58
CA PRO A 162 -15.43 -6.91 14.18
C PRO A 162 -16.36 -7.64 13.20
N ASP A 163 -16.21 -7.37 11.90
CA ASP A 163 -16.97 -7.94 10.80
C ASP A 163 -16.12 -8.88 9.92
N LEU A 164 -14.98 -9.38 10.44
CA LEU A 164 -14.09 -10.28 9.72
C LEU A 164 -14.85 -11.47 9.12
N LEU A 165 -14.77 -11.61 7.79
CA LEU A 165 -15.29 -12.76 7.07
C LEU A 165 -14.16 -13.77 6.84
N VAL A 166 -14.34 -14.97 7.37
CA VAL A 166 -13.42 -16.09 7.14
C VAL A 166 -14.06 -17.03 6.12
N LEU A 167 -13.35 -17.29 5.04
CA LEU A 167 -13.77 -18.17 3.95
C LEU A 167 -12.79 -19.33 3.81
N ASP A 168 -13.25 -20.47 3.32
CA ASP A 168 -12.32 -21.48 2.82
C ASP A 168 -11.63 -20.97 1.54
N ASP A 169 -10.42 -21.46 1.26
CA ASP A 169 -9.62 -21.02 0.10
C ASP A 169 -10.42 -21.14 -1.22
N GLU A 170 -11.23 -22.19 -1.35
CA GLU A 170 -12.08 -22.45 -2.52
C GLU A 170 -13.26 -21.47 -2.65
N GLU A 171 -13.68 -20.83 -1.55
CA GLU A 171 -14.83 -19.92 -1.49
C GLU A 171 -14.48 -18.47 -1.82
N VAL A 172 -13.19 -18.10 -1.73
CA VAL A 172 -12.70 -16.74 -2.04
C VAL A 172 -13.07 -16.34 -3.48
N GLY A 173 -12.82 -17.21 -4.45
CA GLY A 173 -13.13 -16.96 -5.86
C GLY A 173 -14.62 -16.68 -6.12
N PRO A 174 -15.54 -17.61 -5.73
CA PRO A 174 -16.97 -17.40 -5.80
C PRO A 174 -17.47 -16.15 -5.05
N TYR A 175 -16.86 -15.80 -3.92
CA TYR A 175 -17.17 -14.57 -3.20
C TYR A 175 -16.83 -13.32 -4.02
N ILE A 176 -15.61 -13.22 -4.56
CA ILE A 176 -15.19 -12.08 -5.39
C ILE A 176 -16.06 -11.94 -6.64
N GLN A 177 -16.44 -13.06 -7.28
CA GLN A 177 -17.34 -13.03 -8.44
C GLN A 177 -18.72 -12.46 -8.11
N ARG A 178 -19.28 -12.81 -6.94
CA ARG A 178 -20.54 -12.25 -6.46
C ARG A 178 -20.44 -10.73 -6.23
N LEU A 179 -19.33 -10.28 -5.63
CA LEU A 179 -19.09 -8.84 -5.46
C LEU A 179 -19.02 -8.12 -6.81
N ALA A 180 -18.24 -8.64 -7.74
CA ALA A 180 -18.11 -8.07 -9.08
C ALA A 180 -19.47 -7.96 -9.79
N ALA A 181 -20.33 -8.99 -9.68
CA ALA A 181 -21.66 -8.97 -10.29
C ALA A 181 -22.60 -7.87 -9.75
N MET A 182 -22.31 -7.33 -8.56
CA MET A 182 -23.07 -6.23 -7.96
C MET A 182 -22.55 -4.84 -8.35
N VAL A 183 -21.40 -4.74 -9.04
CA VAL A 183 -20.81 -3.47 -9.47
C VAL A 183 -21.54 -2.95 -10.72
N PRO A 184 -22.27 -1.81 -10.65
CA PRO A 184 -23.17 -1.36 -11.72
C PRO A 184 -22.50 -1.06 -13.07
N ASP A 185 -21.25 -0.59 -13.04
CA ASP A 185 -20.48 -0.15 -14.20
C ASP A 185 -19.35 -1.15 -14.58
N LEU A 186 -19.38 -2.39 -14.08
CA LEU A 186 -18.30 -3.36 -14.31
C LEU A 186 -18.05 -3.63 -15.79
N ALA A 187 -19.11 -3.73 -16.61
CA ALA A 187 -18.98 -3.96 -18.05
C ALA A 187 -18.24 -2.82 -18.75
N GLU A 188 -18.55 -1.58 -18.39
CA GLU A 188 -17.87 -0.37 -18.90
C GLU A 188 -16.41 -0.34 -18.44
N ARG A 189 -16.14 -0.65 -17.16
CA ARG A 189 -14.78 -0.75 -16.62
C ARG A 189 -13.93 -1.79 -17.36
N LYS A 190 -14.49 -2.97 -17.64
CA LYS A 190 -13.81 -4.03 -18.40
C LYS A 190 -13.51 -3.60 -19.84
N ALA A 191 -14.48 -2.94 -20.50
CA ALA A 191 -14.28 -2.41 -21.85
C ALA A 191 -13.20 -1.31 -21.91
N ALA A 192 -13.17 -0.42 -20.91
CA ALA A 192 -12.13 0.59 -20.79
C ALA A 192 -10.74 -0.01 -20.56
N GLY A 193 -10.61 -0.99 -19.67
CA GLY A 193 -9.34 -1.70 -19.43
C GLY A 193 -8.82 -2.45 -20.66
N ALA A 194 -9.69 -3.16 -21.37
CA ALA A 194 -9.33 -3.83 -22.62
C ALA A 194 -8.89 -2.85 -23.72
N SER A 195 -9.51 -1.66 -23.77
CA SER A 195 -9.16 -0.61 -24.73
C SER A 195 -7.80 0.02 -24.41
N ALA A 196 -7.51 0.29 -23.13
CA ALA A 196 -6.21 0.79 -22.68
C ALA A 196 -5.07 -0.20 -23.00
N LEU A 197 -5.28 -1.50 -22.78
CA LEU A 197 -4.29 -2.53 -23.11
C LEU A 197 -4.03 -2.63 -24.64
N ARG A 198 -5.08 -2.47 -25.45
CA ARG A 198 -4.94 -2.47 -26.92
C ARG A 198 -4.16 -1.24 -27.43
N ILE A 199 -4.29 -0.10 -26.76
CA ILE A 199 -3.51 1.11 -27.10
C ILE A 199 -2.05 0.96 -26.67
N ALA A 200 -1.79 0.38 -25.49
CA ALA A 200 -0.43 0.15 -24.99
C ALA A 200 0.35 -0.95 -25.74
N GLY A 201 -0.35 -1.82 -26.47
CA GLY A 201 0.24 -2.89 -27.28
C GLY A 201 0.24 -2.64 -28.79
N ALA A 202 -0.09 -1.43 -29.25
CA ALA A 202 0.06 -1.05 -30.65
C ALA A 202 1.53 -0.66 -30.93
N PRO A 203 2.17 -1.20 -31.99
CA PRO A 203 3.56 -0.91 -32.32
C PRO A 203 3.81 0.54 -32.72
#